data_AF-A0A3A8P797-F1
#
_entry.id   AF-A0A3A8P797-F1
#
_cell.length_a   1.000
_cell.length_b   1.000
_cell.length_c   1.000
_cell.angle_alpha   90.00
_cell.angle_beta   90.00
_cell.angle_gamma   90.00
#
_symmetry.space_group_name_H-M   'P 1'
#
loop_
_entity.id
_entity.type
_entity.pdbx_description
1 polymer ?
#
loop_
_entity_poly.entity_id
_entity_poly.type
_entity_poly.pdbx_seq_one_letter_code
_entity_poly.pdbx_strand_id
1 'polypeptide(L)'
;MTREVSKPMPQAEDAMEQPELVFKLSCADASWEALDYGVPPTLSLFFPEGSVCEQLNYGQWEGQVLIDGHEWGFYYNDGVHLDVVLHDGGLSVEDASLVVSRICARLSKQLGAEVRFKWMPPAS
;
A
#
# COMPACT_ATOMS: atom_id res chain seq x y z
N MET A 1 -47.43 30.59 -15.82
CA MET A 1 -46.48 30.39 -14.70
C MET A 1 -46.35 28.89 -14.48
N THR A 2 -45.39 28.26 -15.15
CA THR A 2 -45.02 26.85 -14.97
C THR A 2 -44.14 26.74 -13.72
N ARG A 3 -44.53 25.92 -12.74
CA ARG A 3 -43.67 25.53 -11.63
C ARG A 3 -43.04 24.19 -11.98
N GLU A 4 -41.73 24.21 -12.18
CA GLU A 4 -40.90 23.04 -12.38
C GLU A 4 -40.65 22.26 -11.08
N VAL A 5 -40.18 21.04 -11.31
CA VAL A 5 -40.17 19.84 -10.49
C VAL A 5 -39.03 19.86 -9.47
N SER A 6 -39.32 19.58 -8.20
CA SER A 6 -38.29 19.15 -7.25
C SER A 6 -38.28 17.63 -7.17
N LYS A 7 -37.36 16.98 -7.90
CA LYS A 7 -36.95 15.60 -7.61
C LYS A 7 -36.17 15.59 -6.29
N PRO A 8 -36.40 14.65 -5.37
CA PRO A 8 -35.47 14.43 -4.27
C PRO A 8 -34.13 13.95 -4.85
N MET A 9 -33.04 14.57 -4.39
CA MET A 9 -31.68 14.10 -4.64
C MET A 9 -31.52 12.72 -3.98
N PRO A 10 -30.81 11.77 -4.61
CA PRO A 10 -30.46 10.52 -3.94
C PRO A 10 -29.59 10.84 -2.73
N GLN A 11 -29.99 10.30 -1.57
CA GLN A 11 -29.19 10.27 -0.35
C GLN A 11 -27.82 9.68 -0.72
N ALA A 12 -26.75 10.34 -0.27
CA ALA A 12 -25.42 9.76 -0.28
C ALA A 12 -25.51 8.40 0.41
N GLU A 13 -25.36 7.34 -0.36
CA GLU A 13 -25.16 6.01 0.17
C GLU A 13 -23.88 6.08 1.01
N ASP A 14 -23.99 5.72 2.28
CA ASP A 14 -22.84 5.44 3.15
C ASP A 14 -21.90 4.51 2.37
N ALA A 15 -20.86 5.09 1.77
CA ALA A 15 -19.71 4.33 1.34
C ALA A 15 -19.14 3.76 2.63
N MET A 16 -19.51 2.53 2.96
CA MET A 16 -18.81 1.75 3.97
C MET A 16 -17.36 1.73 3.53
N GLU A 17 -16.54 2.60 4.12
CA GLU A 17 -15.09 2.56 3.96
C GLU A 17 -14.68 1.14 4.36
N GLN A 18 -14.33 0.34 3.36
CA GLN A 18 -13.87 -1.01 3.64
C GLN A 18 -12.57 -0.86 4.44
N PRO A 19 -12.40 -1.64 5.51
CA PRO A 19 -11.30 -1.41 6.43
C PRO A 19 -9.97 -1.63 5.71
N GLU A 20 -9.09 -0.64 5.81
CA GLU A 20 -7.72 -0.74 5.31
C GLU A 20 -7.01 -1.94 5.97
N LEU A 21 -6.13 -2.60 5.21
CA LEU A 21 -5.25 -3.63 5.75
C LEU A 21 -3.83 -3.08 5.89
N VAL A 22 -3.31 -3.10 7.11
CA VAL A 22 -1.96 -2.58 7.42
C VAL A 22 -1.00 -3.73 7.69
N PHE A 23 0.16 -3.71 7.02
CA PHE A 23 1.24 -4.66 7.20
C PHE A 23 2.53 -3.91 7.58
N LYS A 24 3.14 -4.28 8.71
CA LYS A 24 4.43 -3.72 9.13
C LYS A 24 5.58 -4.58 8.62
N LEU A 25 6.46 -3.99 7.83
CA LEU A 25 7.70 -4.62 7.40
C LEU A 25 8.83 -4.31 8.38
N SER A 26 9.67 -5.31 8.63
CA SER A 26 10.86 -5.20 9.47
C SER A 26 12.02 -6.00 8.88
N CYS A 27 13.24 -5.50 9.11
CA CYS A 27 14.49 -6.15 8.75
C CYS A 27 15.43 -6.07 9.97
N ALA A 28 16.09 -7.17 10.34
CA ALA A 28 16.85 -7.26 11.58
C ALA A 28 18.05 -6.29 11.65
N ASP A 29 18.70 -6.02 10.51
CA ASP A 29 20.00 -5.36 10.44
C ASP A 29 20.11 -4.28 9.35
N ALA A 30 19.00 -3.88 8.71
CA ALA A 30 19.04 -2.91 7.60
C ALA A 30 18.35 -1.59 7.94
N SER A 31 19.05 -0.49 7.68
CA SER A 31 18.41 0.81 7.49
C SER A 31 17.70 0.78 6.14
N TRP A 32 16.41 1.12 6.11
CA TRP A 32 15.66 1.27 4.86
C TRP A 32 16.26 2.33 3.93
N GLU A 33 17.10 3.22 4.48
CA GLU A 33 17.89 4.20 3.73
C GLU A 33 18.94 3.55 2.81
N ALA A 34 19.28 2.28 3.02
CA ALA A 34 20.20 1.53 2.16
C ALA A 34 19.53 1.05 0.86
N LEU A 35 18.22 1.20 0.71
CA LEU A 35 17.53 0.88 -0.53
C LEU A 35 17.95 1.84 -1.65
N ASP A 36 18.24 1.27 -2.82
CA ASP A 36 18.47 2.05 -4.02
C ASP A 36 17.13 2.43 -4.66
N TYR A 37 16.69 3.65 -4.37
CA TYR A 37 15.50 4.26 -4.97
C TYR A 37 15.70 4.71 -6.44
N GLY A 38 16.92 4.59 -6.96
CA GLY A 38 17.27 4.99 -8.32
C GLY A 38 17.23 6.51 -8.56
N VAL A 39 17.29 6.87 -9.85
CA VAL A 39 17.24 8.25 -10.37
C VAL A 39 15.76 8.62 -10.66
N PRO A 40 15.28 9.86 -10.42
CA PRO A 40 14.15 10.12 -9.52
C PRO A 40 12.75 10.28 -10.16
N PRO A 41 11.65 10.12 -9.39
CA PRO A 41 11.52 9.33 -8.16
C PRO A 41 10.56 8.13 -8.33
N THR A 42 10.94 6.95 -7.82
CA THR A 42 10.16 5.72 -8.02
C THR A 42 10.00 4.83 -6.79
N LEU A 43 8.80 4.24 -6.66
CA LEU A 43 8.44 3.16 -5.75
C LEU A 43 8.62 1.77 -6.39
N SER A 44 9.24 1.67 -7.57
CA SER A 44 9.37 0.41 -8.33
C SER A 44 10.17 -0.69 -7.64
N LEU A 45 10.94 -0.35 -6.62
CA LEU A 45 11.57 -1.35 -5.74
C LEU A 45 10.54 -2.15 -4.93
N PHE A 46 9.36 -1.59 -4.69
CA PHE A 46 8.24 -2.25 -4.03
C PHE A 46 7.34 -3.05 -4.99
N PHE A 47 7.59 -3.02 -6.29
CA PHE A 47 6.74 -3.73 -7.27
C PHE A 47 7.01 -5.24 -7.23
N PRO A 48 6.03 -6.08 -6.83
CA PRO A 48 6.23 -7.52 -6.79
C PRO A 48 6.42 -8.09 -8.20
N GLU A 49 7.29 -9.11 -8.33
CA GLU A 49 7.54 -9.78 -9.61
C GLU A 49 6.25 -10.42 -10.14
N GLY A 50 5.94 -10.20 -11.42
CA GLY A 50 4.79 -10.78 -12.10
C GLY A 50 3.46 -10.05 -11.93
N SER A 51 3.43 -8.93 -11.18
CA SER A 51 2.24 -8.09 -11.05
C SER A 51 2.25 -6.90 -12.01
N VAL A 52 1.06 -6.43 -12.38
CA VAL A 52 0.89 -5.18 -13.12
C VAL A 52 0.95 -4.03 -12.11
N CYS A 53 1.92 -3.13 -12.26
CA CYS A 53 2.17 -2.06 -11.30
C CYS A 53 2.15 -0.68 -11.96
N GLU A 54 1.54 0.29 -11.29
CA GLU A 54 1.52 1.70 -11.68
C GLU A 54 1.86 2.57 -10.47
N GLN A 55 2.70 3.60 -10.62
CA GLN A 55 2.96 4.55 -9.53
C GLN A 55 1.95 5.70 -9.62
N LEU A 56 1.24 5.95 -8.52
CA LEU A 56 0.21 7.00 -8.45
C LEU A 56 0.80 8.31 -7.93
N ASN A 57 1.58 8.24 -6.85
CA ASN A 57 2.31 9.38 -6.31
C ASN A 57 3.59 8.94 -5.61
N TYR A 58 4.43 9.92 -5.32
CA TYR A 58 5.68 9.74 -4.60
C TYR A 58 6.04 11.01 -3.84
N GLY A 59 6.52 10.87 -2.60
CA GLY A 59 7.15 11.94 -1.84
C GLY A 59 7.90 11.38 -0.64
N GLN A 60 9.10 11.89 -0.34
CA GLN A 60 9.89 11.51 0.84
C GLN A 60 10.09 9.98 1.00
N TRP A 61 10.33 9.28 -0.12
CA TRP A 61 10.49 7.81 -0.18
C TRP A 61 9.22 7.00 0.16
N GLU A 62 8.11 7.71 0.32
CA GLU A 62 6.75 7.20 0.52
C GLU A 62 5.91 7.45 -0.73
N GLY A 63 4.71 6.87 -0.72
CA GLY A 63 3.68 7.19 -1.70
C GLY A 63 2.80 5.99 -2.00
N GLN A 64 2.08 6.10 -3.11
CA GLN A 64 1.04 5.16 -3.48
C GLN A 64 1.29 4.55 -4.87
N VAL A 65 0.91 3.30 -4.99
CA VAL A 65 1.03 2.50 -6.20
C VAL A 65 -0.27 1.72 -6.41
N LEU A 66 -0.57 1.41 -7.66
CA LEU A 66 -1.53 0.39 -8.04
C LEU A 66 -0.79 -0.92 -8.25
N ILE A 67 -1.19 -2.01 -7.58
CA ILE A 67 -0.68 -3.38 -7.82
C ILE A 67 -1.88 -4.26 -8.14
N ASP A 68 -1.89 -4.82 -9.35
CA ASP A 68 -2.96 -5.69 -9.86
C ASP A 68 -4.38 -5.06 -9.71
N GLY A 69 -4.46 -3.74 -9.82
CA GLY A 69 -5.71 -2.97 -9.73
C GLY A 69 -6.08 -2.48 -8.33
N HIS A 70 -5.27 -2.80 -7.32
CA HIS A 70 -5.49 -2.41 -5.93
C HIS A 70 -4.58 -1.27 -5.50
N GLU A 71 -5.06 -0.35 -4.67
CA GLU A 71 -4.29 0.81 -4.21
C GLU A 71 -3.50 0.48 -2.94
N TRP A 72 -2.17 0.59 -3.04
CA TRP A 72 -1.23 0.31 -1.96
C TRP A 72 -0.41 1.54 -1.60
N GLY A 73 -0.35 1.88 -0.31
CA GLY A 73 0.48 2.91 0.26
C GLY A 73 1.73 2.36 0.96
N PHE A 74 2.83 3.09 0.88
CA PHE A 74 4.09 2.79 1.56
C PHE A 74 4.51 3.99 2.42
N TYR A 75 4.63 3.79 3.73
CA TYR A 75 4.85 4.86 4.71
C TYR A 75 5.92 4.51 5.74
N TYR A 76 6.81 5.45 6.04
CA TYR A 76 7.80 5.35 7.10
C TYR A 76 7.23 5.85 8.42
N ASN A 77 6.97 4.94 9.35
CA ASN A 77 6.37 5.31 10.64
C ASN A 77 7.42 5.79 11.66
N ASP A 78 8.49 5.00 11.85
CA ASP A 78 9.48 5.21 12.93
C ASP A 78 10.94 5.10 12.46
N GLY A 79 11.21 5.30 11.15
CA GLY A 79 12.55 5.14 10.53
C GLY A 79 13.09 3.71 10.49
N VAL A 80 12.53 2.80 11.30
CA VAL A 80 12.88 1.38 11.41
C VAL A 80 11.82 0.48 10.79
N HIS A 81 10.61 0.98 10.58
CA HIS A 81 9.50 0.23 10.03
C HIS A 81 8.92 0.92 8.80
N LEU A 82 8.57 0.11 7.81
CA LEU A 82 7.79 0.50 6.65
C LEU A 82 6.39 -0.11 6.81
N ASP A 83 5.38 0.75 6.86
CA ASP A 83 3.99 0.36 6.84
C ASP A 83 3.56 0.24 5.37
N VAL A 84 2.98 -0.92 5.02
CA VAL A 84 2.40 -1.22 3.72
C VAL A 84 0.90 -1.32 3.92
N VAL A 85 0.15 -0.42 3.31
CA VAL A 85 -1.29 -0.26 3.52
C VAL A 85 -2.02 -0.59 2.24
N LEU A 86 -2.98 -1.49 2.31
CA LEU A 86 -3.97 -1.68 1.26
C LEU A 86 -5.17 -0.75 1.59
N HIS A 87 -5.42 0.22 0.72
CA HIS A 87 -6.46 1.24 0.93
C HIS A 87 -7.86 0.78 0.49
N ASP A 88 -7.95 -0.23 -0.37
CA ASP A 88 -9.23 -0.82 -0.76
C ASP A 88 -9.48 -2.15 -0.03
N GLY A 89 -10.73 -2.48 0.26
CA GLY A 89 -11.08 -3.79 0.84
C GLY A 89 -11.28 -4.89 -0.19
N GLY A 90 -10.65 -4.75 -1.37
CA GLY A 90 -10.83 -5.68 -2.48
C GLY A 90 -10.10 -7.02 -2.31
N LEU A 91 -9.20 -7.12 -1.33
CA LEU A 91 -8.45 -8.35 -1.03
C LEU A 91 -8.74 -8.88 0.36
N SER A 92 -8.72 -10.21 0.48
CA SER A 92 -8.67 -10.87 1.79
C SER A 92 -7.31 -10.63 2.45
N VAL A 93 -7.24 -10.80 3.78
CA VAL A 93 -5.94 -10.73 4.50
C VAL A 93 -4.94 -11.74 3.94
N GLU A 94 -5.40 -12.92 3.51
CA GLU A 94 -4.57 -13.98 2.93
C GLU A 94 -3.99 -13.55 1.57
N ASP A 95 -4.82 -13.01 0.68
CA ASP A 95 -4.40 -12.54 -0.64
C ASP A 95 -3.48 -11.32 -0.53
N ALA A 96 -3.82 -10.36 0.34
CA ALA A 96 -2.99 -9.22 0.64
C ALA A 96 -1.63 -9.65 1.21
N SER A 97 -1.61 -10.66 2.10
CA SER A 97 -0.36 -11.23 2.63
C SER A 97 0.50 -11.86 1.54
N LEU A 98 -0.10 -12.49 0.52
CA LEU A 98 0.65 -13.02 -0.63
C LEU A 98 1.33 -11.92 -1.42
N VAL A 99 0.65 -10.80 -1.69
CA VAL A 99 1.25 -9.62 -2.34
C VAL A 99 2.42 -9.10 -1.51
N VAL A 100 2.19 -8.84 -0.21
CA VAL A 100 3.23 -8.33 0.70
C VAL A 100 4.42 -9.29 0.81
N SER A 101 4.20 -10.60 0.78
CA SER A 101 5.28 -11.59 0.79
C SER A 101 6.21 -11.48 -0.42
N ARG A 102 5.66 -11.17 -1.60
CA ARG A 102 6.45 -10.96 -2.83
C ARG A 102 7.23 -9.67 -2.79
N ILE A 103 6.64 -8.61 -2.21
CA ILE A 103 7.34 -7.35 -1.93
C ILE A 103 8.53 -7.61 -1.00
N CYS A 104 8.32 -8.33 0.11
CA CYS A 104 9.38 -8.71 1.05
C CYS A 104 10.49 -9.51 0.36
N ALA A 105 10.15 -10.51 -0.46
CA ALA A 105 11.14 -11.30 -1.19
C ALA A 105 12.02 -10.44 -2.11
N ARG A 106 11.44 -9.42 -2.76
CA ARG A 106 12.19 -8.47 -3.60
C ARG A 106 13.10 -7.57 -2.77
N LEU A 107 12.57 -6.97 -1.71
CA LEU A 107 13.34 -6.12 -0.79
C LEU A 107 14.50 -6.89 -0.16
N SER A 108 14.29 -8.16 0.20
CA SER A 108 15.34 -9.03 0.71
C SER A 108 16.50 -9.25 -0.25
N LYS A 109 16.21 -9.41 -1.55
CA LYS A 109 17.25 -9.52 -2.58
C LYS A 109 18.09 -8.24 -2.69
N GLN A 110 17.45 -7.07 -2.59
CA GLN A 110 18.14 -5.78 -2.67
C GLN A 110 18.97 -5.48 -1.44
N LEU A 111 18.40 -5.70 -0.25
CA LEU A 111 19.08 -5.42 1.03
C LEU A 111 20.14 -6.48 1.38
N GLY A 112 20.10 -7.66 0.75
CA GLY A 112 20.93 -8.79 1.16
C GLY A 112 20.59 -9.32 2.56
N ALA A 113 19.38 -9.02 3.06
CA ALA A 113 18.92 -9.33 4.41
C ALA A 113 17.46 -9.81 4.40
N GLU A 114 17.06 -10.58 5.40
CA GLU A 114 15.69 -11.08 5.50
C GLU A 114 14.72 -9.96 5.91
N VAL A 115 13.70 -9.73 5.08
CA VAL A 115 12.60 -8.80 5.33
C VAL A 115 11.36 -9.61 5.67
N ARG A 116 10.75 -9.30 6.81
CA ARG A 116 9.54 -9.96 7.31
C ARG A 116 8.40 -8.96 7.43
N PHE A 117 7.18 -9.46 7.39
CA PHE A 117 5.99 -8.64 7.61
C PHE A 117 5.11 -9.19 8.73
N LYS A 118 4.32 -8.29 9.33
CA LYS A 118 3.27 -8.63 10.29
C LYS A 118 2.00 -7.84 9.95
N TRP A 119 0.88 -8.54 9.80
CA TRP A 119 -0.44 -7.88 9.72
C TRP A 119 -0.80 -7.23 11.05
N MET A 120 -1.30 -5.99 10.97
CA MET A 120 -1.79 -5.23 12.10
C MET A 120 -3.32 -5.20 12.05
N PRO A 121 -4.02 -5.83 12.99
CA PRO A 121 -5.47 -5.72 13.06
C PRO A 121 -5.87 -4.26 13.33
N PRO A 122 -7.05 -3.82 12.85
CA PRO A 122 -7.55 -2.49 13.13
C PRO A 122 -7.63 -2.25 14.64
N ALA A 123 -7.30 -1.02 15.06
CA ALA A 123 -7.43 -0.61 16.45
C ALA A 123 -8.90 -0.75 16.87
N SER A 124 -9.14 -1.58 17.90
CA SER A 124 -10.46 -1.82 18.48
C SER A 124 -10.93 -0.65 19.34
#